data_AF-A0A847ZTJ9-F1
#
_entry.id   AF-A0A847ZTJ9-F1
#
_cell.length_a   1.000
_cell.length_b   1.000
_cell.length_c   1.000
_cell.angle_alpha   90.00
_cell.angle_beta   90.00
_cell.angle_gamma   90.00
#
_symmetry.space_group_name_H-M   'P 1'
#
loop_
_entity.id
_entity.type
_entity.pdbx_description
1 polymer ?
#
loop_
_entity_poly.entity_id
_entity_poly.type
_entity_poly.pdbx_seq_one_letter_code
_entity_poly.pdbx_strand_id
1 'polypeptide(L)'
;MHIEPGLVDAAKIPLSYATAAASLGLAGKTALAGLTRLSDVLAFAARAVMATVITFACFEVLPHAPVGVSEVHLILGTTLLLL
;
A
#
# COMPACT_ATOMS: atom_id res chain seq x y z
N MET A 1 7.00 -0.23 -7.66
CA MET A 1 7.17 0.55 -8.91
C MET A 1 6.29 1.77 -8.80
N HIS A 2 6.88 2.97 -8.86
CA HIS A 2 6.15 4.22 -9.02
C HIS A 2 5.96 4.51 -10.51
N ILE A 3 4.87 5.20 -10.82
CA ILE A 3 4.59 5.69 -12.17
C ILE A 3 4.88 7.18 -12.20
N GLU A 4 5.76 7.61 -13.10
CA GLU A 4 6.12 9.01 -13.23
C GLU A 4 4.90 9.88 -13.60
N PRO A 5 4.83 11.11 -13.07
CA PRO A 5 3.80 12.06 -13.47
C PRO A 5 3.82 12.31 -14.98
N GLY A 6 2.64 12.37 -15.60
CA GLY A 6 2.49 12.63 -17.04
C GLY A 6 2.64 11.40 -17.93
N LEU A 7 2.98 10.22 -17.39
CA LEU A 7 3.06 8.98 -18.17
C LEU A 7 1.69 8.34 -18.43
N VAL A 8 0.71 8.62 -17.57
CA VAL A 8 -0.66 8.09 -17.69
C VAL A 8 -1.56 9.10 -18.37
N ASP A 9 -2.29 8.65 -19.39
CA ASP A 9 -3.32 9.45 -20.06
C ASP A 9 -4.38 9.96 -19.07
N ALA A 10 -4.73 11.24 -19.16
CA ALA A 10 -5.71 11.88 -18.30
C ALA A 10 -7.08 11.16 -18.31
N ALA A 11 -7.47 10.53 -19.43
CA ALA A 11 -8.71 9.76 -19.52
C ALA A 11 -8.70 8.48 -18.66
N LYS A 12 -7.51 7.96 -18.29
CA LYS A 12 -7.35 6.73 -17.50
C LYS A 12 -7.18 6.99 -16.00
N ILE A 13 -6.78 8.20 -15.62
CA ILE A 13 -6.61 8.61 -14.22
C ILE A 13 -7.86 8.40 -13.36
N PRO A 14 -9.09 8.70 -13.82
CA PRO A 14 -10.29 8.45 -13.02
C PRO A 14 -10.45 6.98 -12.63
N LEU A 15 -10.07 6.05 -13.51
CA LEU A 15 -10.17 4.61 -13.26
C LEU A 15 -9.19 4.16 -12.17
N SER A 16 -7.96 4.70 -12.12
CA SER A 16 -6.99 4.38 -11.06
C SER A 16 -7.47 4.87 -9.69
N TYR A 17 -8.03 6.08 -9.61
CA TYR A 17 -8.59 6.58 -8.35
C TYR A 17 -9.84 5.82 -7.92
N ALA A 18 -10.73 5.46 -8.86
CA ALA A 18 -11.93 4.69 -8.55
C ALA A 18 -11.58 3.29 -8.01
N THR A 19 -10.62 2.61 -8.63
CA THR A 19 -10.16 1.29 -8.17
C THR A 19 -9.40 1.37 -6.84
N ALA A 20 -8.58 2.40 -6.64
CA ALA A 20 -7.93 2.66 -5.35
C ALA A 20 -8.94 2.94 -4.23
N ALA A 21 -9.93 3.79 -4.48
CA ALA A 21 -10.99 4.08 -3.51
C ALA A 21 -11.83 2.84 -3.18
N ALA A 22 -12.20 2.05 -4.19
CA ALA A 22 -12.96 0.82 -3.99
C ALA A 22 -12.17 -0.22 -3.18
N SER A 23 -10.89 -0.43 -3.49
CA SER A 23 -10.03 -1.37 -2.76
C SER A 23 -9.79 -0.93 -1.32
N LEU A 24 -9.49 0.36 -1.07
CA LEU A 24 -9.37 0.91 0.28
C LEU A 24 -10.67 0.79 1.07
N GLY A 25 -11.82 1.07 0.44
CA GLY A 25 -13.13 0.92 1.07
C GLY A 25 -13.43 -0.51 1.50
N LEU A 26 -13.13 -1.49 0.64
CA LEU A 26 -13.29 -2.91 0.96
C LEU A 26 -12.33 -3.36 2.06
N ALA A 27 -11.06 -2.97 1.99
CA ALA A 27 -10.06 -3.29 3.00
C ALA A 27 -10.39 -2.65 4.37
N GLY A 28 -10.85 -1.40 4.38
CA GLY A 28 -11.29 -0.73 5.60
C GLY A 28 -12.52 -1.39 6.22
N LYS A 29 -13.49 -1.82 5.39
CA LYS A 29 -14.66 -2.57 5.85
C LYS A 29 -14.28 -3.90 6.50
N THR A 30 -13.37 -4.67 5.88
CA THR A 30 -12.93 -5.96 6.44
C THR A 30 -12.11 -5.77 7.70
N ALA A 31 -11.24 -4.75 7.76
CA ALA A 31 -10.49 -4.38 8.95
C ALA A 31 -11.42 -4.00 10.12
N LEU A 32 -12.42 -3.16 9.88
CA LEU A 32 -13.39 -2.76 10.91
C LEU A 32 -14.21 -3.95 11.43
N ALA A 33 -14.67 -4.82 10.53
CA ALA A 33 -15.35 -6.06 10.91
C ALA A 33 -14.43 -6.98 11.73
N GLY A 34 -13.14 -7.04 11.42
CA GLY A 34 -12.13 -7.77 12.19
C GLY A 34 -11.92 -7.18 13.58
N LEU A 35 -11.79 -5.86 13.71
CA LEU A 35 -11.60 -5.15 14.97
C LEU A 35 -12.68 -5.45 16.01
N THR A 36 -13.94 -5.57 15.58
CA THR A 36 -15.04 -5.95 16.50
C THR A 36 -14.95 -7.37 17.06
N ARG A 37 -14.13 -8.22 16.44
CA ARG A 37 -13.93 -9.63 16.82
C ARG A 37 -12.58 -9.87 17.50
N LEU A 38 -11.66 -8.91 17.42
CA LEU A 38 -10.33 -9.00 18.00
C LEU A 38 -10.38 -8.71 19.51
N SER A 39 -9.62 -9.47 20.28
CA SER A 39 -9.42 -9.22 21.71
C SER A 39 -8.39 -8.11 21.98
N ASP A 40 -7.51 -7.81 21.02
CA ASP A 40 -6.42 -6.86 21.18
C ASP A 40 -6.29 -5.90 19.97
N VAL A 41 -6.90 -4.73 20.11
CA VAL A 41 -6.85 -3.63 19.13
C VAL A 41 -5.46 -2.98 19.09
N LEU A 42 -4.72 -3.01 20.19
CA LEU A 42 -3.39 -2.38 20.28
C LEU A 42 -2.38 -3.17 19.45
N ALA A 43 -2.41 -4.50 19.50
CA ALA A 43 -1.59 -5.36 18.65
C ALA A 43 -1.86 -5.13 17.15
N PHE A 44 -3.13 -4.96 16.76
CA PHE A 44 -3.51 -4.64 15.39
C PHE A 44 -2.94 -3.27 14.95
N ALA A 45 -3.12 -2.24 15.78
CA ALA A 45 -2.61 -0.90 15.47
C ALA A 45 -1.07 -0.89 15.35
N ALA A 46 -0.36 -1.60 16.22
CA ALA A 46 1.09 -1.73 16.15
C ALA A 46 1.55 -2.38 14.84
N ARG A 47 0.91 -3.49 14.43
CA ARG A 47 1.20 -4.17 13.15
C ARG A 47 0.93 -3.27 11.94
N ALA A 48 -0.17 -2.51 11.96
CA ALA A 48 -0.49 -1.56 10.91
C ALA A 48 0.58 -0.48 10.77
N VAL A 49 1.00 0.14 11.90
CA VAL A 49 2.07 1.15 11.91
C VAL A 49 3.39 0.54 11.42
N MET A 50 3.77 -0.64 11.89
CA MET A 50 4.97 -1.33 11.42
C MET A 50 4.92 -1.57 9.91
N ALA A 51 3.81 -2.07 9.38
CA ALA A 51 3.65 -2.31 7.95
C ALA A 51 3.78 -1.01 7.14
N THR A 52 3.22 0.11 7.62
CA THR A 52 3.38 1.42 6.98
C THR A 52 4.84 1.88 6.98
N VAL A 53 5.53 1.79 8.13
CA VAL A 53 6.94 2.19 8.25
C VAL A 53 7.86 1.33 7.36
N ILE A 54 7.66 0.01 7.36
CA ILE A 54 8.46 -0.90 6.52
C ILE A 54 8.20 -0.61 5.03
N THR A 55 6.95 -0.40 4.63
CA THR A 55 6.62 -0.02 3.25
C THR A 55 7.32 1.28 2.86
N PHE A 56 7.26 2.31 3.72
CA PHE A 56 7.95 3.57 3.48
C PHE A 56 9.47 3.37 3.35
N ALA A 57 10.09 2.62 4.26
CA ALA A 57 11.53 2.35 4.20
C ALA A 57 11.93 1.61 2.91
N CYS A 58 11.16 0.61 2.49
CA CYS A 58 11.43 -0.16 1.28
C CYS A 58 11.33 0.66 -0.02
N PHE A 59 10.50 1.70 -0.04
CA PHE A 59 10.26 2.50 -1.24
C PHE A 59 11.08 3.80 -1.25
N GLU A 60 11.24 4.48 -0.12
CA GLU A 60 11.84 5.82 -0.06
C GLU A 60 13.26 5.85 0.53
N VAL A 61 13.64 4.84 1.33
CA VAL A 61 14.93 4.84 2.06
C VAL A 61 15.93 3.86 1.47
N LEU A 62 15.46 2.67 1.05
CA LEU A 62 16.33 1.67 0.45
C LEU A 62 16.77 2.08 -0.97
N PRO A 63 17.98 1.68 -1.41
CA PRO A 63 18.44 1.95 -2.77
C PRO A 63 17.50 1.32 -3.81
N HIS A 64 17.01 2.13 -4.74
CA HIS A 64 16.24 1.70 -5.90
C HIS A 64 16.98 2.06 -7.19
N ALA A 65 16.86 1.20 -8.21
CA ALA A 65 17.51 1.41 -9.50
C ALA A 65 16.48 1.90 -10.54
N PRO A 66 16.79 2.96 -11.31
CA PRO A 66 15.96 3.37 -12.43
C PRO A 66 16.05 2.35 -13.57
N VAL A 67 14.90 1.96 -14.12
CA VAL A 67 14.78 1.03 -15.25
C VAL A 67 13.79 1.60 -16.25
N GLY A 68 14.31 2.35 -17.23
CA GLY A 68 13.50 3.00 -18.25
C GLY A 68 12.64 4.13 -17.66
N VAL A 69 11.32 4.02 -17.84
CA VAL A 69 10.32 5.01 -17.36
C VAL A 69 9.81 4.71 -15.94
N SER A 70 10.44 3.78 -15.22
CA SER A 70 10.03 3.39 -13.88
C SER A 70 11.21 2.97 -13.02
N GLU A 71 10.94 2.67 -11.76
CA GLU A 71 11.92 2.37 -10.73
C GLU A 71 11.63 1.02 -10.06
N VAL A 72 12.68 0.22 -9.90
CA VAL A 72 12.60 -1.08 -9.24
C VAL A 72 12.82 -0.89 -7.75
N HIS A 73 11.82 -1.31 -6.97
CA HIS A 73 11.82 -1.25 -5.52
C HIS A 73 11.68 -2.65 -4.94
N LEU A 74 12.19 -2.85 -3.73
CA LEU A 74 11.84 -4.02 -2.94
C LEU A 74 10.39 -3.90 -2.47
N ILE A 75 9.52 -4.83 -2.85
CA ILE A 75 8.10 -4.80 -2.48
C ILE A 75 7.78 -6.00 -1.58
N LEU A 76 7.55 -5.74 -0.29
CA LEU A 76 7.22 -6.77 0.71
C LEU A 76 5.71 -6.92 0.95
N GLY A 77 4.86 -6.58 -0.02
CA GLY A 77 3.41 -6.48 0.18
C GLY A 77 2.76 -7.75 0.74
N THR A 78 3.06 -8.92 0.18
CA THR A 78 2.51 -10.20 0.68
C THR A 78 3.11 -10.62 2.01
N THR A 79 4.37 -10.28 2.28
CA THR A 79 5.01 -10.53 3.57
C THR A 79 4.38 -9.69 4.68
N LEU A 80 4.13 -8.41 4.41
CA LEU A 80 3.48 -7.49 5.35
C LEU A 80 2.01 -7.84 5.60
N LEU A 81 1.33 -8.49 4.65
CA LEU A 81 -0.02 -9.01 4.82
C LEU A 81 -0.10 -10.12 5.90
N LEU A 82 1.02 -10.79 6.19
CA LEU A 82 1.08 -11.89 7.16
C LEU A 82 1.41 -11.45 8.60
N LEU A 83 1.63 -10.14 8.83
CA LEU A 83 1.84 -9.57 10.16
C LEU A 83 0.57 -9.60 11.01
#